data_AF-A0A3A4VCW3-F1
#
_entry.id   AF-A0A3A4VCW3-F1
#
_cell.length_a   1.000
_cell.length_b   1.000
_cell.length_c   1.000
_cell.angle_alpha   90.00
_cell.angle_beta   90.00
_cell.angle_gamma   90.00
#
_symmetry.space_group_name_H-M   'P 1'
#
loop_
_entity.id
_entity.type
_entity.pdbx_description
1 polymer ?
#
loop_
_entity_poly.entity_id
_entity_poly.type
_entity_poly.pdbx_seq_one_letter_code
_entity_poly.pdbx_strand_id
1 'polypeptide(L)'
;MKDEAFDTRLRERFLDTYWRVSKGETAYWRKEPQGRLAEIIVLDQFARNMFRGSSQAFEHDPLALSLAEEAVRVGADKKLAPKMRHFLYMPYMHSESREVHKKAVWLFLSLWNWGTFWYELKHKRIIDRFGRYPHRNAVLGRESTEKEKKFISTHKGF
;
A
#
# COMPACT_ATOMS: atom_id res chain seq x y z
N MET A 1 -0.21 -13.20 5.31
CA MET A 1 0.24 -14.61 5.24
C MET A 1 0.67 -14.85 3.80
N LYS A 2 1.83 -15.48 3.57
CA LYS A 2 2.30 -15.82 2.22
C LYS A 2 1.57 -17.08 1.76
N ASP A 3 0.95 -17.03 0.58
CA ASP A 3 0.30 -18.17 -0.08
C ASP A 3 0.69 -18.13 -1.56
N GLU A 4 1.58 -19.04 -1.95
CA GLU A 4 2.13 -19.09 -3.31
C GLU A 4 1.07 -19.50 -4.35
N ALA A 5 0.12 -20.37 -3.98
CA ALA A 5 -0.95 -20.76 -4.89
C ALA A 5 -1.90 -19.59 -5.15
N PHE A 6 -2.18 -18.77 -4.14
CA PHE A 6 -2.92 -17.53 -4.30
C PHE A 6 -2.16 -16.52 -5.16
N ASP A 7 -0.87 -16.30 -4.89
CA ASP A 7 -0.02 -15.37 -5.65
C ASP A 7 0.02 -15.75 -7.15
N THR A 8 0.16 -17.04 -7.47
CA THR A 8 0.13 -17.56 -8.85
C THR A 8 -1.21 -17.29 -9.52
N ARG A 9 -2.35 -17.65 -8.89
CA ARG A 9 -3.68 -17.42 -9.46
C ARG A 9 -3.94 -15.93 -9.70
N LEU A 10 -3.46 -15.08 -8.80
CA LEU A 10 -3.62 -13.63 -8.89
C LEU A 10 -2.82 -13.08 -10.07
N ARG A 11 -1.58 -13.57 -10.26
CA ARG A 11 -0.74 -13.21 -11.40
C ARG A 11 -1.35 -13.68 -12.73
N GLU A 12 -1.75 -14.94 -12.84
CA GLU A 12 -2.35 -15.50 -14.06
C GLU A 12 -3.60 -14.71 -14.50
N ARG A 13 -4.43 -14.30 -13.54
CA ARG A 13 -5.72 -13.65 -13.83
C ARG A 13 -5.61 -12.14 -14.03
N PHE A 14 -4.67 -11.46 -13.37
CA PHE A 14 -4.68 -9.99 -13.28
C PHE A 14 -3.38 -9.31 -13.72
N LEU A 15 -2.38 -10.04 -14.23
CA LEU A 15 -1.15 -9.41 -14.71
C LEU A 15 -1.39 -8.46 -15.89
N ASP A 16 -2.23 -8.84 -16.86
CA ASP A 16 -2.62 -7.93 -17.96
C ASP A 16 -3.33 -6.69 -17.42
N THR A 17 -4.31 -6.88 -16.53
CA THR A 17 -5.02 -5.79 -15.85
C THR A 17 -4.06 -4.85 -15.13
N TYR A 18 -3.05 -5.38 -14.42
CA TYR A 18 -2.02 -4.58 -13.77
C TYR A 18 -1.29 -3.66 -14.74
N TRP A 19 -0.85 -4.20 -15.88
CA TRP A 19 -0.16 -3.39 -16.88
C TRP A 19 -1.07 -2.32 -17.49
N ARG A 20 -2.33 -2.64 -17.76
CA ARG A 20 -3.31 -1.66 -18.26
C ARG A 20 -3.59 -0.54 -17.25
N VAL A 21 -3.71 -0.88 -15.98
CA VAL A 21 -3.87 0.09 -14.89
C VAL A 21 -2.62 0.98 -14.76
N SER A 22 -1.41 0.39 -14.80
CA SER A 22 -0.15 1.15 -14.72
C SER A 22 0.04 2.15 -15.87
N LYS A 23 -0.54 1.86 -17.04
CA LYS A 23 -0.54 2.73 -18.23
C LYS A 23 -1.68 3.76 -18.24
N GLY A 24 -2.55 3.75 -17.23
CA GLY A 24 -3.68 4.67 -17.12
C GLY A 24 -4.89 4.35 -18.02
N GLU A 25 -4.93 3.17 -18.66
CA GLU A 25 -6.01 2.76 -19.57
C GLU A 25 -7.36 2.56 -18.86
N THR A 26 -7.35 2.48 -17.52
CA THR A 26 -8.52 2.25 -16.67
C THR A 26 -9.05 3.51 -16.00
N ALA A 27 -8.65 4.71 -16.44
CA ALA A 27 -9.09 5.97 -15.81
C ALA A 27 -10.63 6.11 -15.71
N TYR A 28 -11.38 5.46 -16.62
CA TYR A 28 -12.85 5.42 -16.57
C TYR A 28 -13.43 4.72 -15.33
N TRP A 29 -12.66 3.86 -14.63
CA TRP A 29 -13.05 3.24 -13.37
C TRP A 29 -13.28 4.28 -12.27
N ARG A 30 -12.62 5.43 -12.37
CA ARG A 30 -12.66 6.49 -11.35
C ARG A 30 -14.02 7.20 -11.26
N LYS A 31 -14.96 6.90 -12.17
CA LYS A 31 -16.35 7.40 -12.13
C LYS A 31 -17.10 6.89 -10.90
N GLU A 32 -16.79 5.68 -10.44
CA GLU A 32 -17.44 5.04 -9.31
C GLU A 32 -16.48 4.81 -8.13
N PRO A 33 -16.94 4.89 -6.87
CA PRO A 33 -16.09 4.63 -5.69
C PRO A 33 -15.39 3.26 -5.71
N GLN A 34 -16.11 2.21 -6.12
CA GLN A 34 -15.59 0.86 -6.19
C GLN A 34 -14.54 0.72 -7.31
N GLY A 35 -14.71 1.43 -8.42
CA GLY A 35 -13.73 1.44 -9.50
C GLY A 35 -12.43 2.15 -9.10
N ARG A 36 -12.51 3.27 -8.35
CA ARG A 36 -11.34 3.90 -7.71
C ARG A 36 -10.60 2.93 -6.81
N LEU A 37 -11.34 2.22 -5.95
CA LEU A 37 -10.76 1.22 -5.06
C LEU A 37 -10.11 0.07 -5.85
N ALA A 38 -10.74 -0.43 -6.91
CA ALA A 38 -10.19 -1.50 -7.72
C ALA A 38 -8.84 -1.10 -8.34
N GLU A 39 -8.75 0.12 -8.87
CA GLU A 39 -7.50 0.67 -9.41
C GLU A 39 -6.38 0.70 -8.35
N ILE A 40 -6.70 1.16 -7.14
CA ILE A 40 -5.78 1.20 -6.00
C ILE A 40 -5.34 -0.22 -5.59
N ILE A 41 -6.28 -1.17 -5.47
CA ILE A 41 -5.98 -2.56 -5.09
C ILE A 41 -5.03 -3.21 -6.09
N VAL A 42 -5.22 -2.97 -7.39
CA VAL A 42 -4.36 -3.53 -8.44
C VAL A 42 -2.93 -3.01 -8.31
N LEU A 43 -2.76 -1.71 -8.09
CA LEU A 43 -1.42 -1.11 -7.99
C LEU A 43 -0.72 -1.37 -6.66
N ASP A 44 -1.46 -1.48 -5.56
CA ASP A 44 -0.91 -1.58 -4.21
C ASP A 44 -0.90 -3.03 -3.68
N GLN A 45 -2.07 -3.67 -3.59
CA GLN A 45 -2.19 -5.00 -2.99
C GLN A 45 -1.74 -6.09 -3.97
N PHE A 46 -2.25 -6.07 -5.20
CA PHE A 46 -1.93 -7.12 -6.18
C PHE A 46 -0.45 -7.09 -6.55
N ALA A 47 0.16 -5.92 -6.68
CA ALA A 47 1.59 -5.80 -6.95
C ALA A 47 2.45 -6.53 -5.90
N ARG A 48 2.10 -6.40 -4.61
CA ARG A 48 2.81 -7.06 -3.50
C ARG A 48 2.70 -8.58 -3.51
N ASN A 49 1.63 -9.12 -4.08
CA ASN A 49 1.45 -10.56 -4.28
C ASN A 49 2.14 -11.05 -5.57
N MET A 50 1.89 -10.40 -6.72
CA MET A 50 2.40 -10.83 -8.03
C MET A 50 3.91 -10.70 -8.19
N PHE A 51 4.52 -9.72 -7.52
CA PHE A 51 5.94 -9.37 -7.66
C PHE A 51 6.71 -9.50 -6.35
N ARG A 52 6.25 -10.38 -5.45
CA ARG A 52 6.85 -10.60 -4.14
C ARG A 52 8.37 -10.83 -4.25
N GLY A 53 9.13 -10.11 -3.42
CA GLY A 53 10.60 -10.23 -3.39
C GLY A 53 11.31 -9.43 -4.49
N SER A 54 10.62 -8.54 -5.20
CA SER A 54 11.22 -7.65 -6.20
C SER A 54 10.86 -6.18 -5.98
N SER A 55 11.59 -5.27 -6.60
CA SER A 55 11.28 -3.82 -6.60
C SER A 55 9.91 -3.51 -7.23
N GLN A 56 9.46 -4.30 -8.21
CA GLN A 56 8.19 -4.12 -8.92
C GLN A 56 6.98 -4.14 -7.98
N ALA A 57 7.08 -4.83 -6.83
CA ALA A 57 6.05 -4.83 -5.81
C ALA A 57 5.73 -3.44 -5.24
N PHE A 58 6.65 -2.47 -5.38
CA PHE A 58 6.56 -1.11 -4.82
C PHE A 58 6.61 -0.02 -5.88
N GLU A 59 6.80 -0.38 -7.14
CA GLU A 59 7.06 0.55 -8.25
C GLU A 59 5.97 1.61 -8.41
N HIS A 60 4.71 1.21 -8.20
CA HIS A 60 3.56 2.08 -8.37
C HIS A 60 2.96 2.58 -7.04
N ASP A 61 3.67 2.42 -5.91
CA ASP A 61 3.22 2.94 -4.60
C ASP A 61 2.87 4.45 -4.66
N PRO A 62 3.68 5.33 -5.30
CA PRO A 62 3.34 6.76 -5.39
C PRO A 62 2.05 7.02 -6.19
N LEU A 63 1.80 6.26 -7.25
CA LEU A 63 0.58 6.39 -8.05
C LEU A 63 -0.63 5.92 -7.25
N ALA A 64 -0.54 4.76 -6.57
CA ALA A 64 -1.60 4.27 -5.70
C ALA A 64 -1.93 5.27 -4.58
N LEU A 65 -0.92 5.92 -3.99
CA LEU A 65 -1.11 6.98 -3.00
C LEU A 65 -1.85 8.19 -3.59
N SER A 66 -1.42 8.68 -4.76
CA SER A 66 -2.06 9.82 -5.41
C SER A 66 -3.55 9.53 -5.70
N LEU A 67 -3.87 8.32 -6.16
CA LEU A 67 -5.25 7.89 -6.40
C LEU A 67 -6.07 7.80 -5.11
N ALA A 68 -5.46 7.30 -4.02
CA ALA A 68 -6.10 7.26 -2.71
C ALA A 68 -6.36 8.66 -2.14
N GLU A 69 -5.39 9.57 -2.25
CA GLU A 69 -5.55 10.97 -1.84
C GLU A 69 -6.67 11.67 -2.61
N GLU A 70 -6.74 11.45 -3.93
CA GLU A 70 -7.81 11.97 -4.75
C GLU A 70 -9.18 11.38 -4.36
N ALA A 71 -9.26 10.07 -4.09
CA ALA A 71 -10.49 9.41 -3.69
C ALA A 71 -11.01 9.93 -2.32
N VAL A 72 -10.12 10.23 -1.38
CA VAL A 72 -10.45 10.89 -0.10
C VAL A 72 -10.89 12.33 -0.33
N ARG A 73 -10.16 13.09 -1.16
CA ARG A 73 -10.45 14.50 -1.46
C ARG A 73 -11.86 14.69 -2.00
N VAL A 74 -12.31 13.81 -2.90
CA VAL A 74 -13.67 13.85 -3.49
C VAL A 74 -14.73 13.15 -2.63
N GLY A 75 -14.35 12.60 -1.47
CA GLY A 75 -15.24 11.89 -0.55
C GLY A 75 -15.79 10.56 -1.07
N ALA A 76 -15.12 9.94 -2.04
CA ALA A 76 -15.53 8.64 -2.58
C ALA A 76 -15.38 7.51 -1.54
N ASP A 77 -14.39 7.61 -0.67
CA ASP A 77 -14.13 6.70 0.44
C ASP A 77 -15.31 6.56 1.41
N LYS A 78 -16.07 7.63 1.61
CA LYS A 78 -17.27 7.65 2.47
C LYS A 78 -18.42 6.82 1.92
N LYS A 79 -18.46 6.61 0.58
CA LYS A 79 -19.46 5.78 -0.11
C LYS A 79 -19.11 4.29 -0.10
N LEU A 80 -17.91 3.92 0.37
CA LEU A 80 -17.47 2.55 0.46
C LEU A 80 -17.82 1.93 1.82
N ALA A 81 -18.07 0.61 1.81
CA ALA A 81 -18.20 -0.17 3.03
C ALA A 81 -16.91 -0.10 3.88
N PRO A 82 -16.98 -0.24 5.22
CA PRO A 82 -15.81 -0.08 6.09
C PRO A 82 -14.59 -0.94 5.70
N LYS A 83 -14.81 -2.20 5.31
CA LYS A 83 -13.73 -3.10 4.85
C LYS A 83 -13.06 -2.61 3.56
N MET A 84 -13.82 -2.02 2.65
CA MET A 84 -13.31 -1.46 1.39
C MET A 84 -12.52 -0.17 1.64
N ARG A 85 -13.00 0.67 2.55
CA ARG A 85 -12.34 1.91 2.95
C ARG A 85 -10.96 1.65 3.57
N HIS A 86 -10.82 0.56 4.35
CA HIS A 86 -9.52 0.11 4.84
C HIS A 86 -8.49 -0.06 3.71
N PHE A 87 -8.84 -0.79 2.65
CA PHE A 87 -7.95 -0.99 1.49
C PHE A 87 -7.67 0.31 0.74
N LEU A 88 -8.64 1.24 0.68
CA LEU A 88 -8.42 2.56 0.09
C LEU A 88 -7.36 3.36 0.85
N TYR A 89 -7.24 3.17 2.17
CA TYR A 89 -6.25 3.86 3.01
C TYR A 89 -4.88 3.20 3.07
N MET A 90 -4.74 1.94 2.64
CA MET A 90 -3.46 1.22 2.68
C MET A 90 -2.31 1.91 1.94
N PRO A 91 -2.49 2.57 0.78
CA PRO A 91 -1.40 3.33 0.14
C PRO A 91 -0.79 4.42 1.03
N TYR A 92 -1.57 5.04 1.93
CA TYR A 92 -1.02 5.96 2.92
C TYR A 92 -0.09 5.25 3.90
N MET A 93 -0.50 4.06 4.37
CA MET A 93 0.29 3.24 5.28
C MET A 93 1.55 2.69 4.61
N HIS A 94 1.57 2.53 3.29
CA HIS A 94 2.73 2.02 2.56
C HIS A 94 3.73 3.08 2.09
N SER A 95 3.39 4.36 2.26
CA SER A 95 4.24 5.48 1.85
C SER A 95 5.46 5.63 2.75
N GLU A 96 6.65 5.80 2.18
CA GLU A 96 7.87 6.16 2.92
C GLU A 96 7.92 7.68 3.20
N SER A 97 6.85 8.25 3.77
CA SER A 97 6.75 9.70 4.07
C SER A 97 6.09 9.97 5.42
N ARG A 98 6.79 10.72 6.29
CA ARG A 98 6.27 11.12 7.60
C ARG A 98 5.01 11.97 7.50
N GLU A 99 4.94 12.87 6.51
CA GLU A 99 3.78 13.74 6.32
C GLU A 99 2.54 12.94 5.87
N VAL A 100 2.73 11.92 5.05
CA VAL A 100 1.65 11.02 4.63
C VAL A 100 1.13 10.22 5.83
N HIS A 101 2.02 9.72 6.69
CA HIS A 101 1.61 9.03 7.92
C HIS A 101 0.84 9.92 8.90
N LYS A 102 1.11 11.24 8.96
CA LYS A 102 0.28 12.16 9.78
C LYS A 102 -1.19 12.13 9.33
N LYS A 103 -1.44 12.07 8.01
CA LYS A 103 -2.79 11.93 7.45
C LYS A 103 -3.35 10.52 7.69
N ALA A 104 -2.53 9.50 7.47
CA ALA A 104 -2.90 8.09 7.62
C ALA A 104 -3.49 7.79 9.01
N VAL A 105 -2.85 8.28 10.07
CA VAL A 105 -3.32 8.09 11.46
C VAL A 105 -4.79 8.51 11.63
N TRP A 106 -5.18 9.67 11.08
CA TRP A 106 -6.57 10.14 11.17
C TRP A 106 -7.53 9.31 10.32
N LEU A 107 -7.11 8.89 9.12
CA LEU A 107 -7.89 8.03 8.25
C LEU A 107 -8.16 6.67 8.89
N PHE A 108 -7.13 6.02 9.41
CA PHE A 108 -7.28 4.73 10.10
C PHE A 108 -8.05 4.84 11.42
N LEU A 109 -7.92 5.96 12.16
CA LEU A 109 -8.75 6.22 13.35
C LEU A 109 -10.24 6.28 12.97
N SER A 110 -10.57 6.92 11.85
CA SER A 110 -11.95 7.08 11.38
C SER A 110 -12.66 5.77 11.03
N LEU A 111 -11.91 4.66 10.88
CA LEU A 111 -12.46 3.33 10.65
C LEU A 111 -13.06 2.69 11.90
N TRP A 112 -12.80 3.25 13.10
CA TRP A 112 -13.18 2.68 14.40
C TRP A 112 -12.74 1.21 14.58
N ASN A 113 -11.65 0.83 13.90
CA ASN A 113 -11.04 -0.47 14.01
C ASN A 113 -9.66 -0.34 14.65
N TRP A 114 -9.61 -0.58 15.96
CA TRP A 114 -8.40 -0.46 16.77
C TRP A 114 -7.26 -1.34 16.24
N GLY A 115 -7.55 -2.55 15.72
CA GLY A 115 -6.54 -3.43 15.14
C GLY A 115 -5.80 -2.77 13.99
N THR A 116 -6.54 -2.19 13.03
CA THR A 116 -5.94 -1.49 11.87
C THR A 116 -5.26 -0.17 12.28
N PHE A 117 -5.82 0.54 13.25
CA PHE A 117 -5.23 1.78 13.76
C PHE A 117 -3.89 1.54 14.46
N TRP A 118 -3.79 0.53 15.32
CA TRP A 118 -2.52 0.16 15.95
C TRP A 118 -1.49 -0.30 14.93
N TYR A 119 -1.92 -0.93 13.85
CA TYR A 119 -1.04 -1.34 12.77
C TYR A 119 -0.44 -0.15 12.02
N GLU A 120 -1.25 0.88 11.73
CA GLU A 120 -0.79 2.16 11.19
C GLU A 120 0.24 2.83 12.12
N LEU A 121 -0.03 2.88 13.43
CA LEU A 121 0.91 3.45 14.39
C LEU A 121 2.26 2.72 14.42
N LYS A 122 2.28 1.40 14.19
CA LYS A 122 3.53 0.66 14.05
C LYS A 122 4.29 1.06 12.77
N HIS A 123 3.60 1.24 11.64
CA HIS A 123 4.19 1.73 10.39
C HIS A 123 4.78 3.12 10.55
N LYS A 124 3.99 4.04 11.11
CA LYS A 124 4.44 5.41 11.39
C LYS A 124 5.71 5.43 12.24
N ARG A 125 5.82 4.59 13.28
CA ARG A 125 7.04 4.53 14.12
C ARG A 125 8.29 4.12 13.32
N ILE A 126 8.16 3.24 12.34
CA ILE A 126 9.29 2.87 11.46
C ILE A 126 9.69 4.07 10.61
N ILE A 127 8.72 4.74 9.97
CA ILE A 127 9.00 5.90 9.12
C ILE A 127 9.50 7.11 9.92
N ASP A 128 9.01 7.33 11.14
CA ASP A 128 9.56 8.34 12.04
C ASP A 128 11.03 8.02 12.38
N ARG A 129 11.36 6.76 12.63
CA ARG A 129 12.72 6.35 13.02
C ARG A 129 13.72 6.34 11.86
N PHE A 130 13.33 5.85 10.69
CA PHE A 130 14.25 5.55 9.57
C PHE A 130 13.97 6.39 8.32
N GLY A 131 12.82 7.06 8.22
CA GLY A 131 12.39 7.77 7.01
C GLY A 131 11.94 6.87 5.86
N ARG A 132 12.10 5.55 5.98
CA ARG A 132 11.80 4.53 4.98
C ARG A 132 11.54 3.18 5.65
N TYR A 133 11.11 2.16 4.90
CA TYR A 133 11.01 0.78 5.37
C TYR A 133 12.33 0.05 5.14
N PRO A 134 13.11 -0.28 6.19
CA PRO A 134 14.40 -0.94 6.03
C PRO A 134 14.28 -2.31 5.34
N HIS A 135 13.18 -3.02 5.55
CA HIS A 135 12.88 -4.30 4.91
C HIS A 135 12.80 -4.23 3.38
N ARG A 136 12.57 -3.05 2.80
CA ARG A 136 12.57 -2.85 1.35
C ARG A 136 13.96 -2.58 0.78
N ASN A 137 14.98 -2.38 1.62
CA ASN A 137 16.30 -1.93 1.16
C ASN A 137 16.93 -2.89 0.15
N ALA A 138 16.98 -4.19 0.43
CA ALA A 138 17.59 -5.18 -0.47
C ALA A 138 16.91 -5.23 -1.84
N VAL A 139 15.57 -5.30 -1.87
CA VAL A 139 14.79 -5.38 -3.12
C VAL A 139 14.78 -4.07 -3.91
N LEU A 140 15.04 -2.93 -3.26
CA LEU A 140 15.18 -1.62 -3.91
C LEU A 140 16.65 -1.24 -4.18
N GLY A 141 17.61 -2.14 -3.95
CA GLY A 141 19.04 -1.87 -4.19
C GLY A 141 19.65 -0.80 -3.26
N ARG A 142 19.07 -0.59 -2.07
CA ARG A 142 19.54 0.40 -1.08
C ARG A 142 20.48 -0.26 -0.07
N GLU A 143 21.57 0.42 0.26
CA GLU A 143 22.41 0.01 1.38
C GLU A 143 21.70 0.27 2.72
N SER A 144 21.77 -0.72 3.62
CA SER A 144 21.20 -0.63 4.96
C SER A 144 22.27 -0.15 5.94
N THR A 145 21.94 0.83 6.76
CA THR A 145 22.76 1.26 7.90
C THR A 145 22.84 0.17 8.98
N GLU A 146 23.82 0.24 9.88
CA GLU A 146 23.93 -0.72 10.99
C GLU A 146 22.68 -0.74 11.89
N LYS A 147 22.05 0.43 12.11
CA LYS A 147 20.79 0.53 12.86
C LYS A 147 19.65 -0.20 12.14
N GLU A 148 19.59 -0.10 10.82
CA GLU A 148 18.61 -0.79 9.98
C GLU A 148 18.86 -2.30 9.96
N LYS A 149 20.11 -2.76 9.82
CA LYS A 149 20.47 -4.19 9.86
C LYS A 149 20.03 -4.83 11.18
N LYS A 150 20.33 -4.19 12.32
CA LYS A 150 19.89 -4.64 13.65
C LYS A 150 18.36 -4.64 13.80
N PHE A 151 17.67 -3.69 13.18
CA PHE A 151 16.22 -3.65 13.18
C PHE A 151 15.62 -4.79 12.34
N ILE A 152 16.15 -5.05 11.15
CA ILE A 152 15.69 -6.12 10.25
C ILE A 152 15.86 -7.49 10.89
N SER A 153 16.94 -7.74 11.64
CA SER A 153 17.17 -9.04 12.30
C SER A 153 16.20 -9.36 13.44
N THR A 154 15.54 -8.34 14.01
CA THR A 154 14.64 -8.48 15.17
C THR A 154 13.18 -8.18 14.84
N HIS A 155 12.90 -7.62 13.66
CA HIS A 155 11.57 -7.26 13.19
C HIS A 155 11.29 -7.94 11.85
N LYS A 156 10.20 -8.70 11.70
CA LYS A 156 9.92 -9.49 10.48
C LYS A 156 9.44 -8.67 9.26
N GLY A 157 9.28 -7.36 9.44
CA GLY A 157 8.67 -6.49 8.44
C GLY A 157 7.14 -6.55 8.53
N PHE A 158 6.46 -5.92 7.57
CA PHE A 158 5.01 -5.95 7.42
C PHE A 158 4.64 -6.74 6.17
#